data_AF-A0A5S9M4T9-F1
#
_entry.id   AF-A0A5S9M4T9-F1
#
_cell.length_a   1.000
_cell.length_b   1.000
_cell.length_c   1.000
_cell.angle_alpha   90.00
_cell.angle_beta   90.00
_cell.angle_gamma   90.00
#
_symmetry.space_group_name_H-M   'P 1'
#
loop_
_entity.id
_entity.type
_entity.pdbx_description
1 polymer ?
#
loop_
_entity_poly.entity_id
_entity_poly.type
_entity_poly.pdbx_seq_one_letter_code
_entity_poly.pdbx_strand_id
1 'polypeptide(L)' 'MKNANSIFTRTNRVVIRQFDKQDIEAFYQYRANPSIAKFQSWENYTYEDAESFVQHQMTQKT' A
#
# COMPACT_ATOMS: atom_id res chain seq x y z
N MET A 1 22.46 4.12 -2.11
CA MET A 1 21.25 4.26 -2.95
C MET A 1 20.24 3.29 -2.37
N LYS A 2 19.10 3.78 -1.84
CA LYS A 2 18.07 2.89 -1.26
C LYS A 2 17.64 1.89 -2.33
N ASN A 3 17.69 0.60 -2.01
CA ASN A 3 17.34 -0.49 -2.92
C ASN A 3 16.03 -0.14 -3.62
N ALA A 4 16.04 -0.06 -4.94
CA ALA A 4 14.81 0.14 -5.69
C ALA A 4 13.93 -1.08 -5.40
N ASN A 5 12.90 -0.88 -4.58
CA ASN A 5 11.81 -1.83 -4.44
C ASN A 5 11.39 -2.28 -5.84
N SER A 6 11.32 -3.59 -6.06
CA SER A 6 11.18 -4.20 -7.38
C SER A 6 10.11 -3.48 -8.20
N ILE A 7 10.50 -2.95 -9.37
CA ILE A 7 9.57 -2.30 -10.29
C ILE A 7 8.95 -3.39 -11.15
N PHE A 8 7.63 -3.47 -11.14
CA PHE A 8 6.87 -4.42 -11.96
C PHE A 8 6.60 -3.87 -13.35
N THR A 9 6.19 -2.60 -13.45
CA THR A 9 5.97 -1.93 -14.74
C THR A 9 5.98 -0.40 -14.59
N ARG A 10 6.10 0.29 -15.72
CA ARG A 10 6.18 1.76 -15.78
C ARG A 10 5.51 2.28 -17.05
N THR A 11 4.81 3.41 -16.91
CA THR A 11 4.36 4.26 -18.01
C THR A 11 5.05 5.63 -17.90
N ASN A 12 4.72 6.56 -18.80
CA ASN A 12 5.23 7.93 -18.73
C ASN A 12 4.81 8.69 -17.46
N ARG A 13 3.75 8.25 -16.75
CA ARG A 13 3.19 8.96 -15.58
C ARG A 13 3.15 8.15 -14.29
N VAL A 14 3.27 6.83 -14.37
CA VAL A 14 3.02 5.92 -13.24
C VAL A 14 4.06 4.82 -13.20
N VAL A 15 4.52 4.47 -12.00
CA VAL A 15 5.37 3.31 -11.72
C VAL A 15 4.61 2.38 -10.78
N ILE A 16 4.49 1.11 -11.17
CA ILE A 16 4.00 0.06 -10.29
C ILE A 16 5.23 -0.67 -9.73
N ARG A 17 5.37 -0.66 -8.41
CA ARG A 17 6.51 -1.24 -7.69
C ARG A 17 6.05 -1.95 -6.44
N GLN A 18 6.94 -2.78 -5.90
CA GLN A 18 6.80 -3.35 -4.57
C GLN A 18 6.55 -2.25 -3.52
N PHE A 19 5.67 -2.55 -2.56
CA PHE A 19 5.41 -1.69 -1.41
C PHE A 19 6.67 -1.43 -0.57
N ASP A 20 6.68 -0.29 0.12
CA ASP A 20 7.68 0.10 1.12
C ASP A 20 6.99 0.62 2.39
N LYS A 21 7.75 0.68 3.50
CA LYS A 21 7.31 1.29 4.77
C LYS A 21 6.82 2.72 4.61
N GLN A 22 7.42 3.50 3.71
CA GLN A 22 7.00 4.88 3.45
C GLN A 22 5.60 4.98 2.81
N ASP A 23 5.05 3.90 2.29
CA ASP A 23 3.73 3.89 1.65
C ASP A 23 2.58 3.67 2.64
N ILE A 24 2.87 3.27 3.90
CA ILE A 24 1.88 2.92 4.92
C ILE A 24 0.89 4.06 5.17
N GLU A 25 1.39 5.28 5.40
CA GLU A 25 0.55 6.44 5.70
C GLU A 25 -0.43 6.73 4.55
N ALA A 26 0.07 6.83 3.32
CA ALA A 26 -0.78 7.10 2.16
C ALA A 26 -1.79 5.97 1.92
N PHE A 27 -1.41 4.72 2.16
CA PHE A 27 -2.28 3.56 2.04
C PHE A 27 -3.40 3.56 3.09
N TYR A 28 -3.05 3.85 4.35
CA TYR A 28 -4.01 4.02 5.45
C TYR A 28 -5.01 5.13 5.15
N GLN A 29 -4.54 6.34 4.80
CA GLN A 29 -5.41 7.49 4.51
C GLN A 29 -6.41 7.18 3.39
N TYR A 30 -5.99 6.45 2.36
CA TYR A 30 -6.89 6.01 1.30
C TYR A 30 -7.94 5.01 1.80
N ARG A 31 -7.54 3.98 2.55
CA ARG A 31 -8.44 2.90 3.00
C ARG A 31 -9.36 3.28 4.15
N ALA A 32 -8.93 4.22 5.00
CA ALA A 32 -9.71 4.73 6.12
C ALA A 32 -10.66 5.86 5.71
N ASN A 33 -10.52 6.43 4.49
CA ASN A 33 -11.41 7.47 4.02
C ASN A 33 -12.87 6.95 3.93
N PRO A 34 -13.84 7.51 4.66
CA PRO A 34 -15.22 7.01 4.68
C PRO A 34 -15.89 7.00 3.30
N SER A 35 -15.54 7.94 2.43
CA SER A 35 -16.08 8.02 1.06
C SER A 35 -15.59 6.88 0.17
N ILE A 36 -14.44 6.28 0.50
CA ILE A 36 -13.86 5.13 -0.17
C ILE A 36 -14.26 3.83 0.52
N ALA A 37 -14.16 3.79 1.86
CA ALA A 37 -14.41 2.61 2.68
C ALA A 37 -15.81 2.01 2.47
N LYS A 38 -16.82 2.83 2.16
CA LYS A 38 -18.19 2.36 1.83
C LYS A 38 -18.26 1.41 0.61
N PHE A 39 -17.22 1.36 -0.21
CA PHE A 39 -17.11 0.47 -1.36
C PHE A 39 -16.16 -0.72 -1.13
N GLN A 40 -15.67 -0.87 0.10
CA GLN A 40 -14.70 -1.89 0.47
C GLN A 40 -15.35 -2.91 1.41
N SER A 41 -14.70 -4.06 1.60
CA SER A 41 -15.22 -5.16 2.42
C SER A 41 -14.86 -5.05 3.91
N TRP A 42 -14.28 -3.93 4.34
CA TRP A 42 -13.83 -3.71 5.72
C TRP A 42 -14.44 -2.43 6.29
N GLU A 43 -14.57 -2.40 7.61
CA GLU A 43 -15.02 -1.24 8.38
C GLU A 43 -13.95 -0.86 9.41
N ASN A 44 -13.88 0.42 9.77
CA ASN A 44 -12.95 0.95 10.77
C ASN A 44 -11.48 0.55 10.53
N TYR A 45 -11.01 0.66 9.28
CA TYR A 45 -9.63 0.31 8.90
C TYR A 45 -8.63 1.12 9.72
N THR A 46 -7.76 0.43 10.45
CA THR A 46 -6.79 1.07 11.37
C THR A 46 -5.43 1.29 10.71
N TYR A 47 -4.58 2.07 11.36
CA TYR A 47 -3.20 2.25 10.89
C TYR A 47 -2.40 0.94 11.04
N GLU A 48 -2.66 0.17 12.10
CA GLU A 48 -2.06 -1.13 12.37
C GLU A 48 -2.43 -2.18 11.30
N ASP A 49 -3.65 -2.12 10.77
CA ASP A 49 -4.07 -2.94 9.63
C ASP A 49 -3.26 -2.60 8.37
N ALA A 50 -2.99 -1.32 8.14
CA ALA A 50 -2.18 -0.85 7.02
C ALA A 50 -0.72 -1.29 7.16
N GLU A 51 -0.12 -1.16 8.36
CA GLU A 51 1.22 -1.65 8.63
C GLU A 51 1.33 -3.15 8.36
N SER A 52 0.41 -3.93 8.93
CA SER A 52 0.39 -5.39 8.80
C SER A 52 0.25 -5.81 7.33
N PHE A 53 -0.64 -5.14 6.59
CA PHE A 53 -0.81 -5.40 5.16
C PHE A 53 0.47 -5.07 4.36
N VAL A 54 1.04 -3.88 4.53
CA VAL A 54 2.22 -3.45 3.79
C VAL A 54 3.43 -4.35 4.10
N GLN A 55 3.65 -4.68 5.38
CA GLN A 55 4.71 -5.61 5.78
C GLN A 55 4.52 -6.99 5.16
N HIS A 56 3.29 -7.50 5.16
CA HIS A 56 2.98 -8.76 4.49
C HIS A 56 3.28 -8.71 3.00
N GLN A 57 2.87 -7.64 2.30
CA GLN A 57 3.19 -7.45 0.89
C GLN A 57 4.70 -7.40 0.64
N MET A 58 5.47 -6.69 1.46
CA MET A 58 6.94 -6.58 1.34
C MET A 58 7.68 -7.93 1.45
N THR A 59 7.09 -8.93 2.10
CA THR A 59 7.74 -10.23 2.36
C THR A 59 7.27 -11.35 1.44
N GLN A 60 6.14 -11.16 0.75
CA GLN A 60 5.62 -12.08 -0.24
C GLN A 60 6.58 -12.17 -1.44
N LYS A 61 7.16 -13.34 -1.67
CA LYS A 61 7.92 -13.63 -2.90
C LYS A 61 6.94 -14.09 -3.98
N THR A 62 7.03 -13.48 -5.17
CA THR A 62 6.28 -13.86 -6.36
C THR A 62 6.86 -15.12 -6.99
#